data_AF-A0A316QBC3-F1
#
_entry.id   AF-A0A316QBC3-F1
#
_cell.length_a   1.000
_cell.length_b   1.000
_cell.length_c   1.000
_cell.angle_alpha   90.00
_cell.angle_beta   90.00
_cell.angle_gamma   90.00
#
_symmetry.space_group_name_H-M   'P 1'
#
loop_
_entity.id
_entity.type
_entity.pdbx_description
1 polymer ?
#
loop_
_entity_poly.entity_id
_entity_poly.type
_entity_poly.pdbx_seq_one_letter_code
_entity_poly.pdbx_strand_id
1 'polypeptide(L)'
;MKRKKQAEEAAERALIPADPKAKRYARGAQGQEDATGFADSMSDAFKQSNEKKYFALLIVAAVIIVILLVGALSDILTLCFNINRWFGYAMVALTAVLIALFVVRPIVKVAGARFFITDVTSEKCDMARRRNYRALKDIARALVDYNTSPRYAKFRYMSAENTDKLQAALDEGDKSSLKTTLKQIYSTDVASCANSLIWKSAGRAFLTTSISQNDKIDAISVLLVNLSLVKQIVGIYGYRPSFAKLFRVYVAVLRNSLIAYGMQNVNWFNVFGKFFTGIARKIPFIDTIVDSAVQGTVSAFMTVLVGYKTKRYLCSDYKKQEKLDVDLKDAVDVGDDEVKIASAWAKEIQRENDAKAAAK
;
A
#
# COMPACT_ATOMS: atom_id res chain seq x y z
N MET A 1 -0.23 -60.74 -49.50
CA MET A 1 -1.23 -59.93 -48.75
C MET A 1 -0.79 -58.51 -48.38
N LYS A 2 0.49 -58.19 -48.14
CA LYS A 2 0.92 -56.82 -47.77
C LYS A 2 0.86 -55.75 -48.89
N ARG A 3 1.00 -56.15 -50.16
CA ARG A 3 0.98 -55.20 -51.31
C ARG A 3 -0.41 -54.71 -51.71
N LYS A 4 -1.49 -55.43 -51.36
CA LYS A 4 -2.87 -54.97 -51.63
C LYS A 4 -3.34 -53.91 -50.63
N LYS A 5 -3.00 -54.06 -49.33
CA LYS A 5 -3.33 -53.07 -48.29
C LYS A 5 -2.66 -51.70 -48.51
N GLN A 6 -1.42 -51.69 -49.01
CA GLN A 6 -0.72 -50.44 -49.32
C GLN A 6 -1.25 -49.74 -50.58
N ALA A 7 -1.89 -50.48 -51.49
CA ALA A 7 -2.54 -49.90 -52.66
C ALA A 7 -3.92 -49.30 -52.31
N GLU A 8 -4.65 -49.90 -51.37
CA GLU A 8 -5.90 -49.34 -50.82
C GLU A 8 -5.66 -48.06 -50.00
N GLU A 9 -4.65 -48.04 -49.10
CA GLU A 9 -4.30 -46.83 -48.33
C GLU A 9 -3.76 -45.68 -49.23
N ALA A 10 -3.13 -46.01 -50.36
CA ALA A 10 -2.68 -45.02 -51.33
C ALA A 10 -3.83 -44.45 -52.17
N ALA A 11 -4.86 -45.25 -52.45
CA ALA A 11 -6.06 -44.79 -53.15
C ALA A 11 -6.95 -43.91 -52.26
N GLU A 12 -7.01 -44.18 -50.96
CA GLU A 12 -7.80 -43.41 -50.00
C GLU A 12 -7.20 -42.03 -49.69
N ARG A 13 -5.86 -41.90 -49.71
CA ARG A 13 -5.16 -40.60 -49.59
C ARG A 13 -5.26 -39.71 -50.83
N ALA A 14 -5.65 -40.27 -51.98
CA ALA A 14 -5.76 -39.53 -53.24
C ALA A 14 -7.10 -38.81 -53.43
N LEU A 15 -8.07 -38.98 -52.51
CA LEU A 15 -9.43 -38.41 -52.62
C LEU A 15 -9.70 -37.16 -51.77
N ILE A 16 -8.69 -36.59 -51.09
CA ILE A 16 -8.87 -35.34 -50.35
C ILE A 16 -8.40 -34.17 -51.23
N PRO A 17 -9.29 -33.30 -51.73
CA PRO A 17 -8.87 -32.17 -52.56
C PRO A 17 -8.04 -31.18 -51.72
N ALA A 18 -6.85 -30.84 -52.20
CA ALA A 18 -6.01 -29.80 -51.63
C ALA A 18 -6.63 -28.42 -51.92
N ASP A 19 -7.42 -27.89 -50.99
CA ASP A 19 -8.02 -26.56 -51.09
C ASP A 19 -6.91 -25.47 -51.06
N PRO A 20 -6.73 -24.68 -52.15
CA PRO A 20 -5.74 -23.60 -52.21
C PRO A 20 -5.95 -22.51 -51.17
N LYS A 21 -7.14 -22.42 -50.57
CA LYS A 21 -7.44 -21.43 -49.52
C LYS A 21 -6.84 -21.81 -48.17
N ALA A 22 -6.60 -23.10 -47.88
CA ALA A 22 -6.02 -23.55 -46.62
C ALA A 22 -4.61 -22.97 -46.35
N LYS A 23 -3.79 -22.80 -47.40
CA LYS A 23 -2.47 -22.14 -47.30
C LYS A 23 -2.55 -20.63 -47.11
N ARG A 24 -3.63 -19.97 -47.55
CA ARG A 24 -3.86 -18.53 -47.33
C ARG A 24 -4.32 -18.24 -45.90
N TYR A 25 -5.12 -19.12 -45.30
CA TYR A 25 -5.49 -19.01 -43.88
C TYR A 25 -4.32 -19.29 -42.94
N ALA A 26 -3.42 -20.22 -43.27
CA ALA A 26 -2.22 -20.51 -42.47
C ALA A 26 -1.20 -19.35 -42.44
N ARG A 27 -1.04 -18.61 -43.55
CA ARG A 27 -0.10 -17.47 -43.63
C ARG A 27 -0.65 -16.20 -42.94
N GLY A 28 -1.98 -16.03 -42.94
CA GLY A 28 -2.65 -15.01 -42.13
C GLY A 28 -2.61 -15.31 -40.63
N ALA A 29 -2.72 -16.58 -40.25
CA ALA A 29 -2.59 -17.02 -38.85
C ALA A 29 -1.16 -16.81 -38.31
N GLN A 30 -0.10 -17.10 -39.08
CA GLN A 30 1.29 -16.81 -38.67
C GLN A 30 1.57 -15.31 -38.53
N GLY A 31 1.09 -14.47 -39.46
CA GLY A 31 1.25 -13.01 -39.33
C GLY A 31 0.45 -12.41 -38.16
N GLN A 32 -0.64 -13.06 -37.75
CA GLN A 32 -1.44 -12.67 -36.60
C GLN A 32 -0.82 -13.18 -35.29
N GLU A 33 -0.25 -14.39 -35.25
CA GLU A 33 0.54 -14.93 -34.14
C GLU A 33 1.84 -14.12 -33.89
N ASP A 34 2.52 -13.69 -34.96
CA ASP A 34 3.72 -12.86 -34.87
C ASP A 34 3.39 -11.42 -34.43
N ALA A 35 2.27 -10.86 -34.86
CA ALA A 35 1.78 -9.55 -34.44
C ALA A 35 1.26 -9.56 -32.99
N THR A 36 0.57 -10.63 -32.57
CA THR A 36 0.16 -10.82 -31.17
C THR A 36 1.37 -11.09 -30.29
N GLY A 37 2.34 -11.90 -30.73
CA GLY A 37 3.59 -12.14 -29.99
C GLY A 37 4.46 -10.89 -29.87
N PHE A 38 4.51 -10.03 -30.91
CA PHE A 38 5.18 -8.74 -30.84
C PHE A 38 4.44 -7.76 -29.92
N ALA A 39 3.11 -7.68 -30.00
CA ALA A 39 2.30 -6.83 -29.12
C ALA A 39 2.34 -7.28 -27.65
N ASP A 40 2.29 -8.60 -27.40
CA ASP A 40 2.40 -9.18 -26.06
C ASP A 40 3.80 -9.02 -25.48
N SER A 41 4.86 -9.22 -26.28
CA SER A 41 6.24 -8.95 -25.86
C SER A 41 6.52 -7.46 -25.62
N MET A 42 5.94 -6.56 -26.42
CA MET A 42 5.98 -5.12 -26.14
C MET A 42 5.23 -4.80 -24.85
N SER A 43 4.02 -5.32 -24.66
CA SER A 43 3.20 -5.08 -23.46
C SER A 43 3.87 -5.59 -22.18
N ASP A 44 4.54 -6.73 -22.27
CA ASP A 44 5.32 -7.35 -21.20
C ASP A 44 6.60 -6.57 -20.90
N ALA A 45 7.30 -6.09 -21.93
CA ALA A 45 8.44 -5.18 -21.78
C ALA A 45 8.01 -3.86 -21.14
N PHE A 46 6.85 -3.30 -21.52
CA PHE A 46 6.30 -2.09 -20.92
C PHE A 46 5.86 -2.31 -19.46
N LYS A 47 5.25 -3.45 -19.13
CA LYS A 47 4.80 -3.79 -17.76
C LYS A 47 5.94 -4.12 -16.80
N GLN A 48 6.94 -4.89 -17.22
CA GLN A 48 8.13 -5.17 -16.42
C GLN A 48 8.99 -3.90 -16.26
N SER A 49 8.97 -2.98 -17.24
CA SER A 49 9.55 -1.64 -17.09
C SER A 49 8.82 -0.81 -16.04
N ASN A 50 7.50 -0.96 -15.89
CA ASN A 50 6.71 -0.16 -14.95
C ASN A 50 7.01 -0.51 -13.48
N GLU A 51 7.21 -1.77 -13.12
CA GLU A 51 7.62 -2.11 -11.74
C GLU A 51 9.00 -1.55 -11.38
N LYS A 52 9.97 -1.63 -12.30
CA LYS A 52 11.30 -1.03 -12.12
C LYS A 52 11.21 0.50 -12.04
N LYS A 53 10.35 1.13 -12.86
CA LYS A 53 10.07 2.57 -12.80
C LYS A 53 9.46 2.98 -11.45
N TYR A 54 8.45 2.27 -10.96
CA TYR A 54 7.84 2.59 -9.66
C TYR A 54 8.78 2.31 -8.49
N PHE A 55 9.65 1.31 -8.59
CA PHE A 55 10.73 1.10 -7.63
C PHE A 55 11.73 2.26 -7.63
N ALA A 56 12.17 2.73 -8.80
CA ALA A 56 13.01 3.92 -8.92
C ALA A 56 12.31 5.17 -8.35
N LEU A 57 11.02 5.37 -8.64
CA LEU A 57 10.22 6.47 -8.09
C LEU A 57 10.09 6.41 -6.56
N LEU A 58 10.07 5.21 -5.96
CA LEU A 58 10.10 5.07 -4.51
C LEU A 58 11.44 5.47 -3.91
N ILE A 59 12.56 5.16 -4.57
CA ILE A 59 13.88 5.63 -4.17
C ILE A 59 13.93 7.16 -4.25
N VAL A 60 13.44 7.73 -5.36
CA VAL A 60 13.36 9.19 -5.52
C VAL A 60 12.50 9.82 -4.41
N ALA A 61 11.32 9.26 -4.12
CA ALA A 61 10.49 9.73 -3.02
C ALA A 61 11.20 9.65 -1.67
N ALA A 62 11.94 8.57 -1.39
CA ALA A 62 12.73 8.43 -0.18
C ALA A 62 13.86 9.47 -0.08
N VAL A 63 14.56 9.74 -1.20
CA VAL A 63 15.59 10.78 -1.26
C VAL A 63 14.98 12.16 -1.01
N ILE A 64 13.82 12.47 -1.62
CA ILE A 64 13.11 13.73 -1.37
C ILE A 64 12.74 13.86 0.12
N ILE A 65 12.24 12.79 0.75
CA ILE A 65 11.94 12.79 2.18
C ILE A 65 13.19 13.14 3.01
N VAL A 66 14.34 12.54 2.69
CA VAL A 66 15.60 12.82 3.40
C VAL A 66 16.05 14.26 3.18
N ILE A 67 15.98 14.78 1.94
CA ILE A 67 16.33 16.18 1.64
C ILE A 67 15.44 17.14 2.43
N LEU A 68 14.12 16.92 2.46
CA LEU A 68 13.20 17.77 3.22
C LEU A 68 13.51 17.75 4.73
N LEU A 69 13.86 16.58 5.29
CA LEU A 69 14.25 16.46 6.70
C LEU A 69 15.54 17.23 7.01
N VAL A 70 16.56 17.09 6.16
CA VAL A 70 17.83 17.81 6.33
C VAL A 70 17.61 19.32 6.22
N GLY A 71 16.80 19.77 5.24
CA GLY A 71 16.43 21.17 5.09
C GLY A 71 15.68 21.73 6.31
N ALA A 72 14.74 20.96 6.86
CA ALA A 72 14.01 21.35 8.07
C ALA A 72 14.91 21.45 9.32
N LEU A 73 16.00 20.68 9.38
CA LEU A 73 16.97 20.69 10.50
C LEU A 73 18.16 21.64 10.28
N SER A 74 18.28 22.26 9.10
CA SER A 74 19.46 23.04 8.69
C SER A 74 19.80 24.18 9.67
N ASP A 75 18.80 24.93 10.13
CA ASP A 75 19.02 26.07 11.04
C ASP A 75 19.57 25.61 12.38
N ILE A 76 19.04 24.49 12.91
CA ILE A 76 19.49 23.89 14.17
C ILE A 76 20.93 23.39 14.02
N LEU A 77 21.24 22.72 12.91
CA LEU A 77 22.60 22.24 12.65
C LEU A 77 23.60 23.38 12.51
N THR A 78 23.22 24.47 11.82
CA THR A 78 24.05 25.67 11.66
C THR A 78 24.35 26.30 13.03
N LEU A 79 23.34 26.37 13.91
CA LEU A 79 23.52 26.85 15.28
C LEU A 79 24.53 25.98 16.06
N CYS A 80 24.50 24.65 15.89
CA CYS A 80 25.48 23.75 16.51
C CYS A 80 26.91 24.02 16.03
N PHE A 81 27.11 24.31 14.73
CA PHE A 81 28.42 24.67 14.18
C PHE A 81 28.94 26.00 14.72
N ASN A 82 28.06 26.97 14.95
CA ASN A 82 28.42 28.27 15.52
C ASN A 82 28.87 28.17 16.99
N ILE A 83 28.35 27.20 17.75
CA ILE A 83 28.76 26.97 19.14
C ILE A 83 30.16 26.35 19.18
N ASN A 84 30.36 25.24 18.45
CA ASN A 84 31.67 24.58 18.35
C ASN A 84 31.69 23.69 17.10
N ARG A 85 32.76 23.79 16.32
CA ARG A 85 32.94 23.01 15.08
C ARG A 85 32.84 21.50 15.30
N TRP A 86 33.43 20.98 16.38
CA TRP A 86 33.34 19.54 16.69
C TRP A 86 31.94 19.12 17.12
N PHE A 87 31.24 19.99 17.87
CA PHE A 87 29.84 19.76 18.24
C PHE A 87 28.93 19.73 17.01
N GLY A 88 29.15 20.63 16.04
CA GLY A 88 28.44 20.60 14.76
C GLY A 88 28.60 19.28 14.01
N TYR A 89 29.83 18.78 13.87
CA TYR A 89 30.06 17.46 13.23
C TYR A 89 29.40 16.31 13.99
N ALA A 90 29.45 16.32 15.33
CA ALA A 90 28.78 15.32 16.15
C ALA A 90 27.25 15.32 15.95
N MET A 91 26.64 16.51 15.87
CA MET A 91 25.20 16.67 15.64
C MET A 91 24.79 16.23 14.23
N VAL A 92 25.59 16.51 13.20
CA VAL A 92 25.35 16.01 11.84
C VAL A 92 25.38 14.48 11.80
N ALA A 93 26.38 13.86 12.44
CA ALA A 93 26.47 12.41 12.52
C ALA A 93 25.26 11.80 13.25
N LEU A 94 24.84 12.40 14.37
CA LEU A 94 23.65 12.00 15.09
C LEU A 94 22.37 12.11 14.22
N THR A 95 22.18 13.22 13.53
CA THR A 95 21.04 13.42 12.61
C THR A 95 21.04 12.38 11.50
N ALA A 96 22.19 12.06 10.91
CA ALA A 96 22.29 11.02 9.89
C ALA A 96 21.89 9.64 10.44
N VAL A 97 22.32 9.29 11.66
CA VAL A 97 21.91 8.06 12.34
C VAL A 97 20.40 8.04 12.59
N LEU A 98 19.81 9.14 13.05
CA LEU A 98 18.36 9.24 13.28
C LEU A 98 17.58 9.08 11.97
N ILE A 99 17.99 9.72 10.88
CA ILE A 99 17.37 9.55 9.56
C ILE A 99 17.48 8.09 9.10
N ALA A 100 18.64 7.47 9.25
CA ALA A 100 18.83 6.06 8.87
C ALA A 100 17.87 5.14 9.66
N LEU A 101 17.71 5.37 10.96
CA LEU A 101 16.88 4.54 11.83
C LEU A 101 15.37 4.78 11.69
N PHE A 102 14.93 6.03 11.59
CA PHE A 102 13.52 6.41 11.63
C PHE A 102 12.88 6.61 10.25
N VAL A 103 13.68 6.78 9.20
CA VAL A 103 13.17 7.07 7.84
C VAL A 103 13.59 5.98 6.87
N VAL A 104 14.90 5.73 6.75
CA VAL A 104 15.42 4.76 5.78
C VAL A 104 15.01 3.34 6.15
N ARG A 105 15.26 2.93 7.40
CA ARG A 105 14.90 1.58 7.88
C ARG A 105 13.42 1.22 7.69
N PRO A 106 12.42 2.07 8.02
CA PRO A 106 11.03 1.71 7.74
C PRO A 106 10.71 1.62 6.26
N ILE A 107 11.23 2.51 5.42
CA ILE A 107 11.02 2.46 3.97
C ILE A 107 11.61 1.18 3.38
N VAL A 108 12.86 0.83 3.72
CA VAL A 108 13.52 -0.40 3.25
C VAL A 108 12.77 -1.64 3.72
N LYS A 109 12.33 -1.68 4.98
CA LYS A 109 11.57 -2.82 5.51
C LYS A 109 10.23 -3.00 4.80
N VAL A 110 9.55 -1.92 4.45
CA VAL A 110 8.30 -1.97 3.66
C VAL A 110 8.56 -2.37 2.22
N ALA A 111 9.59 -1.82 1.58
CA ALA A 111 9.95 -2.14 0.19
C ALA A 111 10.39 -3.60 0.02
N GLY A 112 11.06 -4.17 1.04
CA GLY A 112 11.48 -5.58 1.07
C GLY A 112 10.41 -6.58 1.51
N ALA A 113 9.21 -6.12 1.90
CA ALA A 113 8.13 -7.03 2.28
C ALA A 113 7.56 -7.81 1.08
N ARG A 114 6.93 -8.96 1.35
CA ARG A 114 6.29 -9.81 0.33
C ARG A 114 5.16 -9.05 -0.37
N PHE A 115 4.86 -9.38 -1.62
CA PHE A 115 3.78 -8.75 -2.39
C PHE A 115 3.00 -9.81 -3.20
N PHE A 116 1.72 -9.54 -3.45
CA PHE A 116 0.90 -10.37 -4.33
C PHE A 116 0.98 -9.88 -5.77
N ILE A 117 1.11 -10.81 -6.72
CA ILE A 117 1.08 -10.53 -8.15
C ILE A 117 -0.38 -10.51 -8.57
N THR A 118 -0.92 -9.34 -8.88
CA THR A 118 -2.35 -9.16 -9.16
C THR A 118 -2.64 -8.87 -10.64
N ASP A 119 -1.66 -9.15 -11.52
CA ASP A 119 -1.78 -8.88 -12.95
C ASP A 119 -2.65 -9.94 -13.65
N VAL A 120 -3.53 -9.48 -14.55
CA VAL A 120 -4.66 -10.26 -15.12
C VAL A 120 -4.43 -10.57 -16.62
N THR A 121 -3.18 -10.83 -17.01
CA THR A 121 -2.86 -11.24 -18.39
C THR A 121 -2.98 -12.76 -18.53
N SER A 122 -3.66 -13.23 -19.57
CA SER A 122 -4.00 -14.65 -19.79
C SER A 122 -2.78 -15.57 -19.71
N GLU A 123 -1.64 -15.18 -20.26
CA GLU A 123 -0.41 -15.99 -20.28
C GLU A 123 0.24 -16.17 -18.90
N LYS A 124 0.03 -15.25 -17.96
CA LYS A 124 0.66 -15.27 -16.63
C LYS A 124 -0.28 -15.70 -15.52
N CYS A 125 -1.56 -15.92 -15.81
CA CYS A 125 -2.57 -16.31 -14.82
C CYS A 125 -2.15 -17.55 -14.02
N ASP A 126 -1.64 -18.60 -14.67
CA ASP A 126 -1.25 -19.83 -13.98
C ASP A 126 0.01 -19.69 -13.12
N MET A 127 1.01 -18.95 -13.63
CA MET A 127 2.24 -18.63 -12.90
C MET A 127 1.95 -17.71 -11.70
N ALA A 128 1.09 -16.71 -11.88
CA ALA A 128 0.61 -15.83 -10.83
C ALA A 128 -0.17 -16.61 -9.77
N ARG A 129 -1.04 -17.54 -10.17
CA ARG A 129 -1.82 -18.39 -9.27
C ARG A 129 -0.92 -19.25 -8.36
N ARG A 130 0.08 -19.93 -8.93
CA ARG A 130 1.04 -20.75 -8.16
C ARG A 130 1.93 -19.92 -7.24
N ARG A 131 2.36 -18.72 -7.69
CA ARG A 131 3.23 -17.84 -6.89
C ARG A 131 2.46 -17.14 -5.78
N ASN A 132 1.23 -16.72 -6.03
CA ASN A 132 0.34 -16.11 -5.05
C ASN A 132 -0.09 -17.11 -3.97
N TYR A 133 -0.37 -18.37 -4.33
CA TYR A 133 -0.66 -19.39 -3.33
C TYR A 133 0.55 -19.67 -2.42
N ARG A 134 1.77 -19.73 -2.98
CA ARG A 134 2.99 -19.80 -2.17
C ARG A 134 3.15 -18.60 -1.24
N ALA A 135 2.97 -17.39 -1.76
CA ALA A 135 3.00 -16.17 -0.95
C ALA A 135 1.95 -16.20 0.17
N LEU A 136 0.73 -16.65 -0.12
CA LEU A 136 -0.36 -16.82 0.85
C LEU A 136 0.03 -17.79 1.97
N LYS A 137 0.56 -18.98 1.60
CA LYS A 137 1.01 -19.99 2.56
C LYS A 137 2.14 -19.47 3.44
N ASP A 138 3.10 -18.78 2.85
CA ASP A 138 4.22 -18.22 3.60
C ASP A 138 3.76 -17.08 4.52
N ILE A 139 2.78 -16.27 4.10
CA ILE A 139 2.17 -15.23 4.93
C ILE A 139 1.43 -15.87 6.10
N ALA A 140 0.60 -16.88 5.85
CA ALA A 140 -0.11 -17.61 6.90
C ALA A 140 0.85 -18.21 7.93
N ARG A 141 1.94 -18.87 7.49
CA ARG A 141 3.00 -19.35 8.39
C ARG A 141 3.62 -18.22 9.21
N ALA A 142 3.97 -17.10 8.58
CA ALA A 142 4.54 -15.96 9.28
C ALA A 142 3.58 -15.35 10.30
N LEU A 143 2.26 -15.35 10.03
CA LEU A 143 1.23 -14.90 10.97
C LEU A 143 1.13 -15.83 12.18
N VAL A 144 1.12 -17.14 11.95
CA VAL A 144 1.11 -18.15 13.02
C VAL A 144 2.39 -18.03 13.86
N ASP A 145 3.57 -18.05 13.23
CA ASP A 145 4.86 -17.92 13.92
C ASP A 145 4.93 -16.63 14.76
N TYR A 146 4.43 -15.52 14.23
CA TYR A 146 4.41 -14.25 14.95
C TYR A 146 3.50 -14.31 16.18
N ASN A 147 2.29 -14.87 16.05
CA ASN A 147 1.32 -14.91 17.14
C ASN A 147 1.58 -16.04 18.14
N THR A 148 2.35 -17.07 17.77
CA THR A 148 2.72 -18.17 18.68
C THR A 148 4.05 -17.92 19.39
N SER A 149 4.98 -17.16 18.79
CA SER A 149 6.31 -16.94 19.38
C SER A 149 6.26 -16.28 20.77
N PRO A 150 7.02 -16.80 21.76
CA PRO A 150 7.12 -16.18 23.08
C PRO A 150 7.69 -14.75 23.03
N ARG A 151 8.53 -14.46 22.03
CA ARG A 151 9.17 -13.15 21.85
C ARG A 151 8.16 -12.03 21.60
N TYR A 152 7.01 -12.35 21.02
CA TYR A 152 5.98 -11.40 20.65
C TYR A 152 4.70 -11.54 21.50
N ALA A 153 4.75 -12.24 22.63
CA ALA A 153 3.59 -12.50 23.48
C ALA A 153 2.77 -11.24 23.83
N LYS A 154 3.46 -10.12 24.10
CA LYS A 154 2.82 -8.82 24.40
C LYS A 154 2.14 -8.16 23.19
N PHE A 155 2.52 -8.53 21.97
CA PHE A 155 2.11 -7.88 20.72
C PHE A 155 1.27 -8.80 19.84
N ARG A 156 0.77 -9.91 20.38
CA ARG A 156 -0.20 -10.78 19.71
C ARG A 156 -1.45 -9.98 19.40
N TYR A 157 -1.94 -10.12 18.18
CA TYR A 157 -3.13 -9.41 17.72
C TYR A 157 -4.17 -10.34 17.11
N MET A 158 -3.83 -11.61 16.91
CA MET A 158 -4.75 -12.65 16.44
C MET A 158 -5.31 -13.43 17.62
N SER A 159 -6.58 -13.79 17.57
CA SER A 159 -7.21 -14.61 18.62
C SER A 159 -6.62 -16.01 18.63
N ALA A 160 -6.54 -16.64 19.81
CA ALA A 160 -6.03 -18.01 19.96
C ALA A 160 -6.75 -18.99 19.02
N GLU A 161 -8.08 -18.89 18.98
CA GLU A 161 -8.94 -19.66 18.08
C GLU A 161 -8.58 -19.49 16.60
N ASN A 162 -8.34 -18.26 16.14
CA ASN A 162 -7.97 -18.00 14.75
C ASN A 162 -6.55 -18.47 14.41
N THR A 163 -5.60 -18.38 15.36
CA THR A 163 -4.28 -19.01 15.22
C THR A 163 -4.39 -20.50 15.03
N ASP A 164 -5.18 -21.18 15.85
CA ASP A 164 -5.31 -22.63 15.82
C ASP A 164 -5.98 -23.09 14.53
N LYS A 165 -7.05 -22.41 14.10
CA LYS A 165 -7.70 -22.66 12.80
C LYS A 165 -6.75 -22.44 11.62
N LEU A 166 -5.92 -21.40 11.67
CA LEU A 166 -4.96 -21.11 10.60
C LEU A 166 -3.84 -22.16 10.56
N GLN A 167 -3.41 -22.63 11.72
CA GLN A 167 -2.41 -23.68 11.84
C GLN A 167 -2.95 -25.03 11.34
N ALA A 168 -4.16 -25.42 11.75
CA ALA A 168 -4.84 -26.62 11.25
C ALA A 168 -4.97 -26.59 9.71
N ALA A 169 -5.41 -25.45 9.14
CA ALA A 169 -5.51 -25.30 7.69
C ALA A 169 -4.16 -25.35 6.96
N LEU A 170 -3.06 -24.97 7.63
CA LEU A 170 -1.70 -25.09 7.08
C LEU A 170 -1.20 -26.54 7.09
N ASP A 171 -1.54 -27.29 8.13
CA ASP A 171 -1.12 -28.68 8.35
C ASP A 171 -1.91 -29.66 7.47
N GLU A 172 -3.23 -29.45 7.33
CA GLU A 172 -4.10 -30.20 6.41
C GLU A 172 -3.72 -30.01 4.95
N GLY A 173 -3.12 -28.86 4.61
CA GLY A 173 -2.70 -28.54 3.25
C GLY A 173 -3.86 -28.22 2.29
N ASP A 174 -5.11 -28.11 2.79
CA ASP A 174 -6.25 -27.71 1.98
C ASP A 174 -6.20 -26.23 1.59
N LYS A 175 -6.19 -25.98 0.29
CA LYS A 175 -6.17 -24.63 -0.29
C LYS A 175 -7.46 -23.86 0.01
N SER A 176 -8.61 -24.53 0.11
CA SER A 176 -9.91 -23.87 0.32
C SER A 176 -10.06 -23.41 1.77
N SER A 177 -9.83 -24.32 2.73
CA SER A 177 -9.81 -24.03 4.17
C SER A 177 -8.85 -22.89 4.51
N LEU A 178 -7.61 -22.94 4.00
CA LEU A 178 -6.60 -21.91 4.23
C LEU A 178 -7.08 -20.52 3.80
N LYS A 179 -7.71 -20.40 2.63
CA LYS A 179 -8.21 -19.11 2.12
C LYS A 179 -9.36 -18.58 2.96
N THR A 180 -10.30 -19.44 3.33
CA THR A 180 -11.48 -19.07 4.12
C THR A 180 -11.07 -18.58 5.50
N THR A 181 -10.20 -19.32 6.18
CA THR A 181 -9.66 -18.93 7.49
C THR A 181 -8.87 -17.64 7.40
N LEU A 182 -8.01 -17.49 6.39
CA LEU A 182 -7.23 -16.26 6.23
C LEU A 182 -8.13 -15.05 5.90
N LYS A 183 -9.21 -15.23 5.13
CA LYS A 183 -10.21 -14.20 4.86
C LYS A 183 -10.90 -13.75 6.15
N GLN A 184 -11.28 -14.69 7.01
CA GLN A 184 -11.85 -14.40 8.33
C GLN A 184 -10.86 -13.57 9.16
N ILE A 185 -9.61 -14.02 9.29
CA ILE A 185 -8.54 -13.32 10.03
C ILE A 185 -8.29 -11.90 9.50
N TYR A 186 -8.31 -11.72 8.17
CA TYR A 186 -8.16 -10.40 7.57
C TYR A 186 -9.34 -9.47 7.91
N SER A 187 -10.56 -10.01 7.96
CA SER A 187 -11.77 -9.25 8.24
C SER A 187 -11.95 -8.90 9.72
N THR A 188 -11.44 -9.73 10.64
CA THR A 188 -11.58 -9.54 12.08
C THR A 188 -10.30 -8.97 12.69
N ASP A 189 -9.28 -9.80 12.87
CA ASP A 189 -8.17 -9.53 13.78
C ASP A 189 -7.21 -8.53 13.17
N VAL A 190 -6.80 -8.76 11.91
CA VAL A 190 -5.90 -7.87 11.18
C VAL A 190 -6.55 -6.51 10.94
N ALA A 191 -7.80 -6.47 10.50
CA ALA A 191 -8.52 -5.22 10.23
C ALA A 191 -8.72 -4.40 11.50
N SER A 192 -9.09 -5.05 12.62
CA SER A 192 -9.27 -4.40 13.92
C SER A 192 -7.95 -3.86 14.47
N CYS A 193 -6.88 -4.67 14.42
CA CYS A 193 -5.54 -4.25 14.85
C CYS A 193 -5.03 -3.05 14.03
N ALA A 194 -5.20 -3.10 12.70
CA ALA A 194 -4.83 -1.99 11.82
C ALA A 194 -5.63 -0.73 12.13
N ASN A 195 -6.95 -0.83 12.37
CA ASN A 195 -7.78 0.31 12.76
C ASN A 195 -7.33 0.92 14.10
N SER A 196 -7.09 0.09 15.12
CA SER A 196 -6.56 0.55 16.41
C SER A 196 -5.24 1.31 16.25
N LEU A 197 -4.35 0.81 15.40
CA LEU A 197 -3.07 1.45 15.12
C LEU A 197 -3.22 2.78 14.37
N ILE A 198 -4.14 2.87 13.41
CA ILE A 198 -4.44 4.13 12.69
C ILE A 198 -4.87 5.19 13.69
N TRP A 199 -5.83 4.87 14.57
CA TRP A 199 -6.31 5.80 15.59
C TRP A 199 -5.23 6.18 16.62
N LYS A 200 -4.42 5.22 17.08
CA LYS A 200 -3.27 5.51 17.97
C LYS A 200 -2.26 6.44 17.30
N SER A 201 -1.98 6.25 16.01
CA SER A 201 -1.04 7.09 15.26
C SER A 201 -1.62 8.47 15.00
N ALA A 202 -2.92 8.58 14.72
CA ALA A 202 -3.62 9.85 14.60
C ALA A 202 -3.60 10.63 15.92
N GLY A 203 -3.83 9.97 17.05
CA GLY A 203 -3.70 10.58 18.37
C GLY A 203 -2.27 11.04 18.68
N ARG A 204 -1.24 10.29 18.25
CA ARG A 204 0.15 10.75 18.35
C ARG A 204 0.41 11.98 17.51
N ALA A 205 -0.05 12.00 16.25
CA ALA A 205 0.07 13.16 15.38
C ALA A 205 -0.63 14.39 15.99
N PHE A 206 -1.87 14.22 16.47
CA PHE A 206 -2.62 15.24 17.21
C PHE A 206 -1.79 15.84 18.34
N LEU A 207 -1.34 14.99 19.28
CA LEU A 207 -0.63 15.46 20.46
C LEU A 207 0.69 16.15 20.08
N THR A 208 1.45 15.61 19.13
CA THR A 208 2.73 16.21 18.75
C THR A 208 2.55 17.58 18.11
N THR A 209 1.54 17.76 17.24
CA THR A 209 1.33 19.04 16.55
C THR A 209 0.56 20.05 17.39
N SER A 210 -0.36 19.60 18.26
CA SER A 210 -1.04 20.48 19.21
C SER A 210 -0.10 21.09 20.25
N ILE A 211 0.96 20.38 20.63
CA ILE A 211 1.94 20.85 21.63
C ILE A 211 3.06 21.66 20.97
N SER A 212 3.42 21.33 19.75
CA SER A 212 4.56 21.92 19.08
C SER A 212 4.21 23.30 18.51
N GLN A 213 5.06 24.27 18.81
CA GLN A 213 4.94 25.66 18.33
C GLN A 213 5.80 25.90 17.09
N ASN A 214 6.22 24.83 16.40
CA ASN A 214 7.16 24.93 15.29
C ASN A 214 6.73 24.03 14.12
N ASP A 215 6.37 24.67 13.02
CA ASP A 215 5.86 24.00 11.82
C ASP A 215 6.85 23.02 11.19
N LYS A 216 8.16 23.27 11.32
CA LYS A 216 9.21 22.33 10.87
C LYS A 216 9.14 21.05 11.71
N ILE A 217 9.01 21.19 13.03
CA ILE A 217 8.91 20.07 13.96
C ILE A 217 7.62 19.29 13.72
N ASP A 218 6.53 19.96 13.38
CA ASP A 218 5.25 19.35 13.05
C ASP A 218 5.33 18.54 11.77
N ALA A 219 5.88 19.12 10.71
CA ALA A 219 6.09 18.44 9.44
C ALA A 219 6.92 17.16 9.61
N ILE A 220 8.02 17.24 10.36
CA ILE A 220 8.88 16.10 10.71
C ILE A 220 8.09 15.07 11.53
N SER A 221 7.37 15.51 12.56
CA SER A 221 6.62 14.61 13.45
C SER A 221 5.54 13.85 12.69
N VAL A 222 4.74 14.55 11.89
CA VAL A 222 3.69 13.97 11.04
C VAL A 222 4.28 13.03 10.00
N LEU A 223 5.43 13.37 9.41
CA LEU A 223 6.17 12.49 8.49
C LEU A 223 6.56 11.18 9.17
N LEU A 224 7.21 11.25 10.33
CA LEU A 224 7.71 10.08 11.05
C LEU A 224 6.57 9.20 11.56
N VAL A 225 5.50 9.80 12.08
CA VAL A 225 4.29 9.08 12.50
C VAL A 225 3.68 8.32 11.32
N ASN A 226 3.53 8.97 10.17
CA ASN A 226 2.93 8.36 9.00
C ASN A 226 3.81 7.27 8.35
N LEU A 227 5.13 7.45 8.27
CA LEU A 227 6.04 6.41 7.80
C LEU A 227 6.03 5.19 8.72
N SER A 228 6.00 5.42 10.04
CA SER A 228 5.88 4.36 11.03
C SER A 228 4.54 3.63 10.94
N LEU A 229 3.44 4.37 10.76
CA LEU A 229 2.10 3.82 10.55
C LEU A 229 2.05 2.91 9.33
N VAL A 230 2.55 3.37 8.17
CA VAL A 230 2.60 2.56 6.94
C VAL A 230 3.39 1.28 7.16
N LYS A 231 4.57 1.36 7.79
CA LYS A 231 5.38 0.18 8.14
C LYS A 231 4.62 -0.82 9.00
N GLN A 232 3.93 -0.34 10.01
CA GLN A 232 3.22 -1.19 10.95
C GLN A 232 1.98 -1.83 10.31
N ILE A 233 1.19 -1.09 9.51
CA ILE A 233 0.08 -1.66 8.73
C ILE A 233 0.58 -2.77 7.79
N VAL A 234 1.65 -2.51 7.03
CA VAL A 234 2.27 -3.52 6.15
C VAL A 234 2.77 -4.72 6.94
N GLY A 235 3.28 -4.50 8.15
CA GLY A 235 3.69 -5.57 9.06
C GLY A 235 2.53 -6.44 9.53
N ILE A 236 1.40 -5.84 9.95
CA ILE A 236 0.20 -6.56 10.42
C ILE A 236 -0.42 -7.38 9.28
N TYR A 237 -0.47 -6.81 8.07
CA TYR A 237 -0.97 -7.51 6.89
C TYR A 237 0.01 -8.57 6.36
N GLY A 238 1.30 -8.50 6.69
CA GLY A 238 2.32 -9.47 6.26
C GLY A 238 2.77 -9.34 4.80
N TYR A 239 2.16 -8.44 4.04
CA TYR A 239 2.54 -8.11 2.67
C TYR A 239 2.40 -6.61 2.41
N ARG A 240 3.11 -6.10 1.40
CA ARG A 240 3.05 -4.70 0.94
C ARG A 240 2.11 -4.56 -0.26
N PRO A 241 1.56 -3.36 -0.50
CA PRO A 241 0.90 -3.05 -1.76
C PRO A 241 1.89 -3.13 -2.93
N SER A 242 1.38 -3.25 -4.16
CA SER A 242 2.19 -3.06 -5.37
C SER A 242 2.98 -1.75 -5.35
N PHE A 243 4.16 -1.71 -6.00
CA PHE A 243 5.05 -0.54 -5.98
C PHE A 243 4.36 0.76 -6.39
N ALA A 244 3.47 0.72 -7.38
CA ALA A 244 2.68 1.89 -7.79
C ALA A 244 1.74 2.40 -6.69
N LYS A 245 1.04 1.49 -6.00
CA LYS A 245 0.16 1.83 -4.87
C LYS A 245 0.97 2.33 -3.67
N LEU A 246 2.10 1.70 -3.38
CA LEU A 246 3.01 2.12 -2.31
C LEU A 246 3.58 3.52 -2.58
N PHE A 247 3.96 3.83 -3.83
CA PHE A 247 4.39 5.17 -4.21
C PHE A 247 3.29 6.21 -3.94
N ARG A 248 2.04 5.91 -4.32
CA ARG A 248 0.89 6.78 -4.00
C ARG A 248 0.62 6.94 -2.51
N VAL A 249 1.02 5.97 -1.68
CA VAL A 249 0.98 6.09 -0.22
C VAL A 249 2.07 7.06 0.24
N TYR A 250 3.31 6.90 -0.20
CA TYR A 250 4.40 7.81 0.20
C TYR A 250 4.24 9.24 -0.33
N VAL A 251 3.64 9.43 -1.51
CA VAL A 251 3.22 10.77 -1.96
C VAL A 251 2.17 11.36 -1.02
N ALA A 252 1.23 10.55 -0.50
CA ALA A 252 0.25 11.04 0.48
C ALA A 252 0.88 11.35 1.83
N VAL A 253 1.87 10.55 2.27
CA VAL A 253 2.69 10.83 3.46
C VAL A 253 3.39 12.18 3.31
N LEU A 254 4.12 12.37 2.21
CA LEU A 254 4.82 13.61 1.89
C LEU A 254 3.88 14.81 1.86
N ARG A 255 2.75 14.69 1.15
CA ARG A 255 1.73 15.74 1.10
C ARG A 255 1.23 16.10 2.50
N ASN A 256 0.98 15.11 3.36
CA ASN A 256 0.52 15.37 4.72
C ASN A 256 1.56 16.15 5.53
N SER A 257 2.83 15.77 5.44
CA SER A 257 3.92 16.50 6.10
C SER A 257 4.08 17.94 5.60
N LEU A 258 3.91 18.17 4.29
CA LEU A 258 3.94 19.52 3.71
C LEU A 258 2.72 20.36 4.12
N ILE A 259 1.54 19.75 4.26
CA ILE A 259 0.36 20.42 4.80
C ILE A 259 0.62 20.85 6.24
N ALA A 260 1.22 19.98 7.06
CA ALA A 260 1.60 20.32 8.42
C ALA A 260 2.63 21.47 8.47
N TYR A 261 3.59 21.50 7.53
CA TYR A 261 4.54 22.62 7.41
C TYR A 261 3.87 23.95 7.04
N GLY A 262 2.88 23.93 6.14
CA GLY A 262 2.18 25.13 5.68
C GLY A 262 0.94 25.50 6.52
N MET A 263 0.75 24.85 7.66
CA MET A 263 -0.52 24.84 8.38
C MET A 263 -0.92 26.22 8.92
N GLN A 264 0.05 27.06 9.31
CA GLN A 264 -0.19 28.42 9.80
C GLN A 264 -0.74 29.38 8.73
N ASN A 265 -0.49 29.09 7.44
CA ASN A 265 -0.85 30.00 6.35
C ASN A 265 -2.29 29.79 5.82
N VAL A 266 -3.02 28.79 6.34
CA VAL A 266 -4.35 28.41 5.87
C VAL A 266 -5.35 28.52 7.02
N ASN A 267 -6.49 29.17 6.78
CA ASN A 267 -7.58 29.18 7.75
C ASN A 267 -8.33 27.84 7.71
N TRP A 268 -7.85 26.88 8.51
CA TRP A 268 -8.43 25.54 8.62
C TRP A 268 -9.80 25.51 9.27
N PHE A 269 -10.19 26.56 9.98
CA PHE A 269 -11.56 26.70 10.48
C PHE A 269 -12.57 26.79 9.33
N ASN A 270 -12.19 27.34 8.18
CA ASN A 270 -13.06 27.35 7.01
C ASN A 270 -13.19 25.97 6.34
N VAL A 271 -12.17 25.12 6.46
CA VAL A 271 -12.16 23.77 5.87
C VAL A 271 -12.84 22.74 6.77
N PHE A 272 -12.69 22.90 8.09
CA PHE A 272 -13.17 21.94 9.10
C PHE A 272 -14.19 22.56 10.07
N GLY A 273 -14.77 23.72 9.74
CA GLY A 273 -15.59 24.53 10.67
C GLY A 273 -16.74 23.77 11.32
N LYS A 274 -17.41 22.88 10.58
CA LYS A 274 -18.47 22.01 11.12
C LYS A 274 -17.94 21.03 12.18
N PHE A 275 -16.75 20.50 11.99
CA PHE A 275 -16.09 19.60 12.94
C PHE A 275 -15.66 20.37 14.19
N PHE A 276 -15.03 21.55 14.03
CA PHE A 276 -14.59 22.38 15.15
C PHE A 276 -15.75 22.98 15.96
N THR A 277 -16.83 23.40 15.30
CA THR A 277 -18.03 23.90 15.99
C THR A 277 -18.69 22.80 16.83
N GLY A 278 -18.65 21.54 16.37
CA GLY A 278 -19.13 20.39 17.12
C GLY A 278 -18.29 20.08 18.38
N ILE A 279 -16.99 20.36 18.34
CA ILE A 279 -16.07 20.19 19.48
C ILE A 279 -16.20 21.36 20.46
N ALA A 280 -16.28 22.60 19.95
CA ALA A 280 -16.39 23.81 20.76
C ALA A 280 -17.64 23.83 21.65
N ARG A 281 -18.76 23.24 21.21
CA ARG A 281 -19.97 23.11 22.03
C ARG A 281 -19.83 22.16 23.23
N LYS A 282 -18.80 21.32 23.28
CA LYS A 282 -18.67 20.26 24.29
C LYS A 282 -17.61 20.54 25.35
N ILE A 283 -16.78 21.57 25.19
CA ILE A 283 -15.66 21.84 26.10
C ILE A 283 -15.62 23.35 26.39
N PRO A 284 -15.94 23.79 27.62
CA PRO A 284 -15.71 25.18 28.02
C PRO A 284 -14.20 25.50 27.99
N PHE A 285 -13.82 26.74 27.66
CA PHE A 285 -12.43 27.25 27.55
C PHE A 285 -11.62 26.86 26.30
N ILE A 286 -12.26 26.36 25.24
CA ILE A 286 -11.54 25.99 24.00
C ILE A 286 -10.95 27.19 23.25
N ASP A 287 -11.53 28.38 23.42
CA ASP A 287 -11.19 29.60 22.68
C ASP A 287 -9.69 29.98 22.77
N THR A 288 -9.01 29.59 23.87
CA THR A 288 -7.59 29.88 24.10
C THR A 288 -6.64 28.83 23.48
N ILE A 289 -7.16 27.68 23.03
CA ILE A 289 -6.37 26.55 22.49
C ILE A 289 -6.87 26.16 21.08
N VAL A 290 -7.74 26.99 20.45
CA VAL A 290 -8.35 26.68 19.15
C VAL A 290 -7.28 26.43 18.10
N ASP A 291 -6.27 27.29 17.98
CA ASP A 291 -5.27 27.18 16.92
C ASP A 291 -4.46 25.89 17.03
N SER A 292 -3.97 25.57 18.23
CA SER A 292 -3.26 24.31 18.52
C SER A 292 -4.15 23.08 18.34
N ALA A 293 -5.41 23.13 18.77
CA ALA A 293 -6.37 22.02 18.61
C ALA A 293 -6.75 21.81 17.14
N VAL A 294 -6.84 22.89 16.36
CA VAL A 294 -7.09 22.88 14.92
C VAL A 294 -5.95 22.18 14.21
N GLN A 295 -4.72 22.60 14.50
CA GLN A 295 -3.48 22.03 13.99
C GLN A 295 -3.32 20.54 14.33
N GLY A 296 -3.60 20.17 15.59
CA GLY A 296 -3.75 18.78 16.03
C GLY A 296 -4.71 17.97 15.19
N THR A 297 -5.92 18.50 15.02
CA THR A 297 -7.03 17.80 14.37
C THR A 297 -6.74 17.52 12.89
N VAL A 298 -6.21 18.51 12.17
CA VAL A 298 -5.85 18.36 10.75
C VAL A 298 -4.79 17.26 10.59
N SER A 299 -3.75 17.29 11.42
CA SER A 299 -2.66 16.30 11.42
C SER A 299 -3.15 14.89 11.75
N ALA A 300 -4.07 14.76 12.72
CA ALA A 300 -4.72 13.51 13.07
C ALA A 300 -5.55 12.96 11.90
N PHE A 301 -6.40 13.80 11.32
CA PHE A 301 -7.28 13.43 10.21
C PHE A 301 -6.50 12.97 8.99
N MET A 302 -5.46 13.70 8.60
CA MET A 302 -4.63 13.30 7.46
C MET A 302 -3.85 12.01 7.74
N THR A 303 -3.43 11.78 8.99
CA THR A 303 -2.83 10.51 9.42
C THR A 303 -3.82 9.36 9.30
N VAL A 304 -5.09 9.58 9.67
CA VAL A 304 -6.18 8.63 9.44
C VAL A 304 -6.35 8.34 7.93
N LEU A 305 -6.34 9.36 7.07
CA LEU A 305 -6.46 9.19 5.62
C LEU A 305 -5.31 8.35 5.04
N VAL A 306 -4.07 8.58 5.47
CA VAL A 306 -2.90 7.79 5.05
C VAL A 306 -3.05 6.34 5.49
N GLY A 307 -3.49 6.11 6.73
CA GLY A 307 -3.76 4.80 7.29
C GLY A 307 -4.79 4.01 6.48
N TYR A 308 -5.98 4.57 6.29
CA TYR A 308 -7.06 3.94 5.52
C TYR A 308 -6.71 3.76 4.04
N LYS A 309 -5.98 4.70 3.43
CA LYS A 309 -5.49 4.55 2.06
C LYS A 309 -4.54 3.34 1.93
N THR A 310 -3.65 3.16 2.90
CA THR A 310 -2.73 2.02 2.95
C THR A 310 -3.50 0.70 3.11
N LYS A 311 -4.42 0.64 4.09
CA LYS A 311 -5.33 -0.50 4.32
C LYS A 311 -6.13 -0.86 3.05
N ARG A 312 -6.75 0.12 2.41
CA ARG A 312 -7.53 -0.06 1.18
C ARG A 312 -6.70 -0.66 0.04
N TYR A 313 -5.47 -0.19 -0.13
CA TYR A 313 -4.59 -0.70 -1.18
C TYR A 313 -4.18 -2.15 -0.97
N LEU A 314 -3.93 -2.54 0.29
CA LEU A 314 -3.65 -3.92 0.69
C LEU A 314 -4.88 -4.82 0.42
N CYS A 315 -6.05 -4.46 0.97
CA CYS A 315 -7.28 -5.21 0.75
C CYS A 315 -7.67 -5.33 -0.73
N SER A 316 -7.46 -4.26 -1.50
CA SER A 316 -7.69 -4.29 -2.95
C SER A 316 -6.75 -5.26 -3.68
N ASP A 317 -5.48 -5.35 -3.29
CA ASP A 317 -4.55 -6.33 -3.89
C ASP A 317 -4.93 -7.76 -3.49
N TYR A 318 -5.34 -7.99 -2.25
CA TYR A 318 -5.86 -9.29 -1.81
C TYR A 318 -7.13 -9.73 -2.58
N LYS A 319 -8.11 -8.83 -2.74
CA LYS A 319 -9.34 -9.11 -3.49
C LYS A 319 -9.08 -9.42 -4.96
N LYS A 320 -8.07 -8.79 -5.57
CA LYS A 320 -7.65 -9.11 -6.94
C LYS A 320 -7.01 -10.48 -7.04
N GLN A 321 -6.17 -10.85 -6.08
CA GLN A 321 -5.61 -12.20 -5.98
C GLN A 321 -6.71 -13.26 -5.87
N GLU A 322 -7.73 -13.03 -5.04
CA GLU A 322 -8.87 -13.95 -4.88
C GLU A 322 -9.60 -14.16 -6.22
N LYS A 323 -9.87 -13.09 -6.97
CA LYS A 323 -10.51 -13.15 -8.30
C LYS A 323 -9.68 -13.92 -9.35
N LEU A 324 -8.36 -13.85 -9.30
CA LEU A 324 -7.45 -14.61 -10.17
C LEU A 324 -7.52 -16.13 -9.90
N ASP A 325 -8.00 -16.54 -8.72
CA ASP A 325 -8.05 -17.94 -8.30
C ASP A 325 -9.36 -18.67 -8.70
N VAL A 326 -10.34 -17.97 -9.31
CA VAL A 326 -11.58 -18.44 -10.00
C VAL A 326 -12.46 -19.54 -9.35
N ASP A 327 -12.15 -20.05 -8.15
CA ASP A 327 -13.02 -21.04 -7.45
C ASP A 327 -14.01 -20.44 -6.44
N LEU A 328 -14.17 -19.12 -6.33
CA LEU A 328 -15.22 -18.53 -5.48
C LEU A 328 -15.96 -17.39 -6.18
N LYS A 329 -17.21 -17.67 -6.57
CA LYS A 329 -18.26 -16.66 -6.61
C LYS A 329 -18.55 -16.30 -5.16
N ASP A 330 -18.01 -15.18 -4.69
CA ASP A 330 -18.54 -14.32 -3.61
C ASP A 330 -17.44 -13.38 -3.12
N ALA A 331 -17.23 -12.33 -3.90
CA ALA A 331 -16.31 -11.25 -3.59
C ALA A 331 -16.94 -10.31 -2.54
N VAL A 332 -17.08 -10.80 -1.31
CA VAL A 332 -17.64 -10.06 -0.17
C VAL A 332 -16.88 -8.74 0.04
N ASP A 333 -17.65 -7.69 0.28
CA ASP A 333 -17.19 -6.31 0.43
C ASP A 333 -16.63 -6.11 1.84
N VAL A 334 -15.31 -5.97 1.95
CA VAL A 334 -14.66 -5.81 3.25
C VAL A 334 -14.71 -4.33 3.62
N GLY A 335 -15.66 -3.99 4.50
CA GLY A 335 -15.61 -2.81 5.37
C GLY A 335 -15.42 -1.49 4.63
N ASP A 336 -16.20 -1.28 3.59
CA ASP A 336 -16.11 -0.12 2.71
C ASP A 336 -16.68 1.15 3.37
N ASP A 337 -17.38 1.06 4.51
CA ASP A 337 -18.14 2.17 5.09
C ASP A 337 -17.25 3.24 5.75
N GLU A 338 -16.18 2.85 6.47
CA GLU A 338 -15.20 3.81 7.01
C GLU A 338 -14.37 4.47 5.88
N VAL A 339 -14.09 3.71 4.82
CA VAL A 339 -13.38 4.18 3.62
C VAL A 339 -14.27 5.08 2.76
N LYS A 340 -15.58 4.81 2.69
CA LYS A 340 -16.59 5.67 2.07
C LYS A 340 -16.73 6.97 2.82
N ILE A 341 -16.75 6.97 4.16
CA ILE A 341 -16.77 8.20 4.96
C ILE A 341 -15.50 9.03 4.71
N ALA A 342 -14.31 8.41 4.81
CA ALA A 342 -13.04 9.09 4.58
C ALA A 342 -12.89 9.60 3.13
N SER A 343 -13.40 8.85 2.14
CA SER A 343 -13.35 9.26 0.72
C SER A 343 -14.46 10.23 0.33
N ALA A 344 -15.62 10.22 1.00
CA ALA A 344 -16.66 11.22 0.87
C ALA A 344 -16.17 12.57 1.40
N TRP A 345 -15.52 12.57 2.57
CA TRP A 345 -14.90 13.78 3.13
C TRP A 345 -13.74 14.30 2.27
N ALA A 346 -12.90 13.41 1.73
CA ALA A 346 -11.83 13.81 0.81
C ALA A 346 -12.36 14.36 -0.54
N LYS A 347 -13.48 13.82 -1.05
CA LYS A 347 -14.14 14.32 -2.26
C LYS A 347 -14.80 15.68 -2.03
N GLU A 348 -15.36 15.92 -0.85
CA GLU A 348 -15.96 17.20 -0.50
C GLU A 348 -14.92 18.32 -0.46
N ILE A 349 -13.76 18.05 0.16
CA ILE A 349 -12.62 18.99 0.18
C ILE A 349 -12.11 19.29 -1.24
N GLN A 350 -12.09 18.28 -2.13
CA GLN A 350 -11.66 18.48 -3.51
C GLN A 350 -12.65 19.32 -4.31
N ARG A 351 -13.96 19.07 -4.14
CA ARG A 351 -15.02 19.90 -4.76
C ARG A 351 -15.00 21.35 -4.29
N GLU A 352 -14.77 21.59 -3.00
CA GLU A 352 -14.69 22.95 -2.48
C GLU A 352 -13.45 23.70 -2.99
N ASN A 353 -12.32 23.00 -3.15
CA ASN A 353 -11.11 23.59 -3.73
C ASN A 353 -11.27 23.90 -5.21
N ASP A 354 -11.89 23.00 -5.97
CA ASP A 354 -12.18 23.20 -7.40
C ASP A 354 -13.20 24.35 -7.61
N ALA A 355 -14.20 24.47 -6.72
CA ALA A 355 -15.16 25.57 -6.75
C ALA A 355 -14.52 26.94 -6.43
N LYS A 356 -13.55 26.98 -5.49
CA LYS A 356 -12.79 28.20 -5.18
C LYS A 356 -11.80 28.57 -6.28
N ALA A 357 -11.25 27.59 -6.99
CA ALA A 357 -10.40 27.83 -8.16
C ALA A 357 -11.19 28.34 -9.38
N ALA A 358 -12.47 27.98 -9.50
CA ALA A 358 -13.37 28.48 -10.54
C ALA A 358 -14.00 29.84 -10.22
N ALA A 359 -13.97 30.28 -8.96
CA ALA A 359 -14.50 31.57 -8.49
C ALA A 359 -13.43 32.69 -8.43
N LYS A 360 -12.21 32.39 -8.91
CA LYS A 360 -11.07 33.31 -9.02
C LYS A 360 -10.76 33.50 -10.50
#